data_AF-A0A7V9T0U5-F1
#
_entry.id   AF-A0A7V9T0U5-F1
#
_cell.length_a   1.000
_cell.length_b   1.000
_cell.length_c   1.000
_cell.angle_alpha   90.00
_cell.angle_beta   90.00
_cell.angle_gamma   90.00
#
_symmetry.space_group_name_H-M   'P 1'
#
loop_
_entity.id
_entity.type
_entity.pdbx_description
1 polymer ?
#
loop_
_entity_poly.entity_id
_entity_poly.type
_entity_poly.pdbx_seq_one_letter_code
_entity_poly.pdbx_strand_id
1 'polypeptide(L)'
;MTVPLAADLTNGGGSALASWTPLWVQLGLLGAAVTGLVVTGRSDDPNPLLRGLRRIPNALERLTGVSGWAAATIGTSLFGLLVAGQGFYSDVSWHIALGRDDEVLTAPHTAIVVGLVLIAWAGGAGVLFATLDRVDTRLRWGGLRIPWSAGLLGLLGLSAVAGFPLDELWHQTYGVDVTMWSPTHMLMILGAAFSGAASWLVLAEAGVPVSGRRWWRGLHVVAAWLTLQGLTAPLGEFAFGVPQFNQLFHPLIICMAAGLAVVAMRLVLGRGWAFGIVFVSFLLDQSNLLAGGNDGPVRTRAAAIYLVSAAVVEVVALLLGTERRPRFALVSGLGIGTIGLAGEWAWNANAYQPWRAALLPEALVLGLVVAVAAAILGVAYGNALGGRPGPRSPGPVLLGAAAVLVAALAWPMPRSVGEVTAAMRVEPSGRGAVDVEVDVTPADAGDGARWFQASSWQGGELALAEMEEVAPGRWASSEPVPIGGSHKSLLRLHRGGEMMAVPVFLPDDPEIGEPEIPA
;
A
#
# COMPACT_ATOMS: atom_id res chain seq x y z
N MET A 1 15.48 24.81 7.23
CA MET A 1 15.07 23.43 7.56
C MET A 1 16.34 22.61 7.55
N THR A 2 16.92 22.38 8.71
CA THR A 2 18.20 21.69 8.88
C THR A 2 17.91 20.20 8.96
N VAL A 3 18.24 19.44 7.92
CA VAL A 3 18.38 17.98 8.02
C VAL A 3 19.41 17.74 9.14
N PRO A 4 19.13 16.89 10.15
CA PRO A 4 20.11 16.56 11.18
C PRO A 4 21.41 16.09 10.50
N LEU A 5 22.56 16.52 11.02
CA LEU A 5 23.85 16.02 10.54
C LEU A 5 23.91 14.50 10.80
N ALA A 6 24.60 13.75 9.94
CA ALA A 6 24.71 12.28 10.06
C ALA A 6 25.17 11.78 11.45
N ALA A 7 25.83 12.63 12.25
CA ALA A 7 26.25 12.33 13.62
C ALA A 7 25.10 12.36 14.66
N ASP A 8 23.99 13.05 14.39
CA ASP A 8 22.81 13.08 15.26
C ASP A 8 21.86 11.89 15.02
N LEU A 9 22.06 11.16 13.90
CA LEU A 9 21.21 10.05 13.48
C LEU A 9 21.61 8.71 14.13
N THR A 10 22.79 8.56 14.71
CA THR A 10 23.23 7.26 15.25
C THR A 10 22.67 6.93 16.64
N ASN A 11 22.06 7.90 17.32
CA ASN A 11 21.57 7.77 18.72
C ASN A 11 20.09 8.17 18.90
N GLY A 12 19.34 8.37 17.81
CA GLY A 12 17.93 8.81 17.88
C GLY A 12 16.95 7.65 17.98
N GLY A 13 15.93 7.78 18.84
CA GLY A 13 14.81 6.84 18.97
C GLY A 13 13.85 6.87 17.78
N GLY A 14 14.32 6.48 16.60
CA GLY A 14 13.47 6.19 15.44
C GLY A 14 12.75 7.42 14.89
N SER A 15 11.43 7.31 14.75
CA SER A 15 10.49 8.28 14.23
C SER A 15 10.20 9.46 15.18
N ALA A 16 10.73 9.44 16.41
CA ALA A 16 10.62 10.56 17.36
C ALA A 16 11.23 11.87 16.83
N LEU A 17 12.17 11.77 15.88
CA LEU A 17 12.81 12.91 15.22
C LEU A 17 11.96 13.53 14.10
N ALA A 18 10.85 12.90 13.71
CA ALA A 18 10.00 13.38 12.64
C ALA A 18 9.25 14.67 13.01
N SER A 19 8.96 15.50 12.01
CA SER A 19 8.30 16.79 12.22
C SER A 19 6.81 16.61 12.54
N TRP A 20 6.33 17.31 13.58
CA TRP A 20 4.89 17.46 13.85
C TRP A 20 4.18 18.41 12.87
N THR A 21 4.95 19.16 12.07
CA THR A 21 4.42 20.23 11.21
C THR A 21 3.37 19.74 10.20
N PRO A 22 3.59 18.64 9.45
CA PRO A 22 2.61 18.14 8.49
C PRO A 22 1.26 17.85 9.15
N LEU A 23 1.27 17.17 10.30
CA LEU A 23 0.06 16.83 11.05
C LEU A 23 -0.68 18.08 11.52
N TRP A 24 0.01 19.06 12.11
CA TRP A 24 -0.62 20.29 12.58
C TRP A 24 -1.23 21.11 11.45
N VAL A 25 -0.55 21.19 10.30
CA VAL A 25 -1.08 21.87 9.10
C VAL A 25 -2.35 21.16 8.62
N GLN A 26 -2.32 19.84 8.51
CA GLN A 26 -3.47 19.05 8.09
C GLN A 26 -4.65 19.24 9.06
N LEU A 27 -4.43 19.10 10.37
CA LEU A 27 -5.48 19.29 11.38
C LEU A 27 -6.03 20.73 11.39
N GLY A 28 -5.17 21.73 11.21
CA GLY A 28 -5.59 23.13 11.05
C GLY A 28 -6.49 23.34 9.83
N LEU A 29 -6.13 22.73 8.69
CA LEU A 29 -6.95 22.77 7.47
C LEU A 29 -8.30 22.07 7.66
N LEU A 30 -8.32 20.91 8.33
CA LEU A 30 -9.56 20.22 8.68
C LEU A 30 -10.44 21.08 9.59
N GLY A 31 -9.87 21.65 10.65
CA GLY A 31 -10.57 22.53 11.58
C GLY A 31 -11.17 23.76 10.89
N ALA A 32 -10.41 24.40 10.00
CA ALA A 32 -10.88 25.52 9.19
C ALA A 32 -12.02 25.10 8.24
N ALA A 33 -11.89 23.95 7.57
CA ALA A 33 -12.92 23.43 6.67
C ALA A 33 -14.22 23.09 7.43
N VAL A 34 -14.13 22.36 8.54
CA VAL A 34 -15.29 22.02 9.38
C VAL A 34 -15.96 23.28 9.92
N THR A 35 -15.19 24.25 10.42
CA THR A 35 -15.72 25.53 10.90
C THR A 35 -16.46 26.27 9.79
N GLY A 36 -15.88 26.34 8.58
CA GLY A 36 -16.51 26.93 7.42
C GLY A 36 -17.83 26.25 7.04
N LEU A 37 -17.88 24.91 7.09
CA LEU A 37 -19.10 24.13 6.84
C LEU A 37 -20.18 24.38 7.90
N VAL A 38 -19.81 24.50 9.18
CA VAL A 38 -20.74 24.81 10.28
C VAL A 38 -21.29 26.24 10.18
N VAL A 39 -20.45 27.21 9.82
CA VAL A 39 -20.85 28.63 9.69
C VAL A 39 -21.73 28.85 8.46
N THR A 40 -21.39 28.22 7.33
CA THR A 40 -22.15 28.39 6.07
C THR A 40 -23.32 27.41 5.94
N GLY A 41 -23.38 26.38 6.78
CA GLY A 41 -24.46 25.40 6.81
C GLY A 41 -25.74 25.98 7.38
N ARG A 42 -26.85 25.72 6.67
CA ARG A 42 -28.20 26.16 7.07
C ARG A 42 -29.08 24.94 7.22
N SER A 43 -29.95 24.95 8.23
CA SER A 43 -30.93 23.91 8.50
C SER A 43 -32.15 24.56 9.14
N ASP A 44 -33.33 24.20 8.65
CA ASP A 44 -34.62 24.68 9.16
C ASP A 44 -35.24 23.67 10.14
N ASP A 45 -34.45 22.72 10.65
CA ASP A 45 -34.93 21.71 11.59
C ASP A 45 -35.45 22.39 12.88
N PRO A 46 -36.68 22.10 13.32
CA PRO A 46 -37.26 22.70 14.51
C PRO A 46 -36.48 22.33 15.78
N ASN A 47 -35.84 21.17 15.81
CA ASN A 47 -35.03 20.75 16.95
C ASN A 47 -33.63 21.40 16.87
N PRO A 48 -33.18 22.16 17.89
CA PRO A 48 -31.90 22.89 17.84
C PRO A 48 -30.67 21.97 17.73
N LEU A 49 -30.72 20.77 18.32
CA LEU A 49 -29.64 19.79 18.23
C LEU A 49 -29.53 19.23 16.81
N LEU A 50 -30.65 18.81 16.22
CA LEU A 50 -30.70 18.32 14.84
C LEU A 50 -30.36 19.42 13.84
N ARG A 51 -30.77 20.67 14.13
CA ARG A 51 -30.40 21.85 13.35
C ARG A 51 -28.89 22.02 13.27
N GLY A 52 -28.19 21.86 14.38
CA GLY A 52 -26.73 21.90 14.45
C GLY A 52 -26.08 20.77 13.64
N LEU A 53 -26.50 19.52 13.87
CA LEU A 53 -25.95 18.33 13.22
C LEU A 53 -26.12 18.35 11.69
N ARG A 54 -27.23 18.91 11.18
CA ARG A 54 -27.51 19.01 9.74
C ARG A 54 -26.72 20.11 9.03
N ARG A 55 -26.05 21.02 9.73
CA ARG A 55 -25.36 22.16 9.07
C ARG A 55 -24.28 21.70 8.10
N ILE A 56 -23.41 20.80 8.55
CA ILE A 56 -22.30 20.27 7.76
C ILE A 56 -22.79 19.51 6.52
N PRO A 57 -23.64 18.47 6.62
CA PRO A 57 -24.11 17.74 5.44
C PRO A 57 -24.89 18.64 4.48
N ASN A 58 -25.69 19.59 4.97
CA ASN A 58 -26.40 20.55 4.11
C ASN A 58 -25.45 21.53 3.39
N ALA A 59 -24.39 21.99 4.06
CA ALA A 59 -23.37 22.83 3.44
C ALA A 59 -22.63 22.08 2.35
N LEU A 60 -22.21 20.85 2.64
CA LEU A 60 -21.56 19.96 1.69
C LEU A 60 -22.46 19.71 0.49
N GLU A 61 -23.73 19.34 0.71
CA GLU A 61 -24.68 19.10 -0.38
C GLU A 61 -24.89 20.32 -1.26
N ARG A 62 -24.95 21.52 -0.67
CA ARG A 62 -25.06 22.75 -1.45
C ARG A 62 -23.81 23.05 -2.28
N LEU A 63 -22.62 22.90 -1.69
CA LEU A 63 -21.34 23.19 -2.34
C LEU A 63 -21.03 22.19 -3.46
N THR A 64 -21.37 20.94 -3.23
CA THR A 64 -21.05 19.82 -4.10
C THR A 64 -22.19 19.53 -5.08
N GLY A 65 -23.42 19.44 -4.58
CA GLY A 65 -24.54 18.78 -5.25
C GLY A 65 -24.48 17.26 -5.14
N VAL A 66 -23.64 16.70 -4.26
CA VAL A 66 -23.68 15.30 -3.83
C VAL A 66 -24.45 15.26 -2.52
N SER A 67 -25.22 14.20 -2.26
CA SER A 67 -25.98 14.08 -1.00
C SER A 67 -25.08 14.28 0.21
N GLY A 68 -25.57 15.03 1.22
CA GLY A 68 -24.77 15.45 2.37
C GLY A 68 -24.07 14.29 3.10
N TRP A 69 -24.75 13.15 3.25
CA TRP A 69 -24.17 11.95 3.86
C TRP A 69 -22.96 11.43 3.08
N ALA A 70 -23.04 11.37 1.76
CA ALA A 70 -22.00 10.79 0.91
C ALA A 70 -20.80 11.74 0.79
N ALA A 71 -21.07 13.04 0.62
CA ALA A 71 -20.03 14.06 0.59
C ALA A 71 -19.23 14.09 1.91
N ALA A 72 -19.90 13.99 3.05
CA ALA A 72 -19.25 13.95 4.36
C ALA A 72 -18.42 12.67 4.56
N THR A 73 -18.97 11.50 4.19
CA THR A 73 -18.26 10.22 4.26
C THR A 73 -17.00 10.25 3.40
N ILE A 74 -17.12 10.59 2.11
CA ILE A 74 -15.97 10.59 1.20
C ILE A 74 -14.96 11.65 1.64
N GLY A 75 -15.40 12.89 1.89
CA GLY A 75 -14.50 13.97 2.28
C GLY A 75 -13.69 13.63 3.54
N THR A 76 -14.34 13.08 4.56
CA THR A 76 -13.68 12.66 5.80
C THR A 76 -12.74 11.48 5.57
N SER A 77 -13.16 10.47 4.79
CA SER A 77 -12.34 9.29 4.50
C SER A 77 -11.09 9.64 3.70
N LEU A 78 -11.22 10.46 2.66
CA LEU A 78 -10.09 10.85 1.81
C LEU A 78 -9.10 11.71 2.57
N PHE A 79 -9.61 12.60 3.44
CA PHE A 79 -8.76 13.37 4.34
C PHE A 79 -8.05 12.48 5.36
N GLY A 80 -8.77 11.54 5.99
CA GLY A 80 -8.18 10.55 6.89
C GLY A 80 -7.08 9.71 6.23
N LEU A 81 -7.30 9.27 4.99
CA LEU A 81 -6.30 8.54 4.21
C LEU A 81 -5.06 9.40 3.88
N LEU A 82 -5.24 10.70 3.60
CA LEU A 82 -4.12 11.62 3.40
C LEU A 82 -3.26 11.74 4.66
N VAL A 83 -3.89 11.94 5.82
CA VAL A 83 -3.19 12.04 7.11
C VAL A 83 -2.50 10.73 7.45
N ALA A 84 -3.21 9.60 7.34
CA ALA A 84 -2.66 8.29 7.65
C ALA A 84 -1.52 7.90 6.70
N GLY A 85 -1.68 8.15 5.40
CA GLY A 85 -0.66 7.85 4.40
C GLY A 85 0.60 8.67 4.62
N GLN A 86 0.50 9.96 4.91
CA GLN A 86 1.66 10.79 5.25
C GLN A 86 2.37 10.27 6.51
N GLY A 87 1.64 9.96 7.56
CA GLY A 87 2.20 9.35 8.77
C GLY A 87 2.91 8.04 8.45
N PHE A 88 2.25 7.14 7.74
CA PHE A 88 2.76 5.81 7.39
C PHE A 88 4.07 5.84 6.60
N TYR A 89 4.16 6.64 5.53
CA TYR A 89 5.41 6.70 4.75
C TYR A 89 6.55 7.35 5.53
N SER A 90 6.24 8.33 6.39
CA SER A 90 7.21 8.94 7.30
C SER A 90 7.72 7.90 8.29
N ASP A 91 6.81 7.19 8.95
CA ASP A 91 7.07 6.17 9.94
C ASP A 91 8.04 5.08 9.45
N VAL A 92 7.68 4.42 8.34
CA VAL A 92 8.49 3.35 7.74
C VAL A 92 9.89 3.87 7.37
N SER A 93 9.99 5.08 6.84
CA SER A 93 11.28 5.65 6.45
C SER A 93 12.23 5.89 7.64
N TRP A 94 11.69 6.32 8.78
CA TRP A 94 12.47 6.52 10.01
C TRP A 94 12.85 5.19 10.65
N HIS A 95 11.93 4.22 10.69
CA HIS A 95 12.21 2.90 11.24
C HIS A 95 13.25 2.11 10.46
N ILE A 96 13.31 2.26 9.13
CA ILE A 96 14.37 1.63 8.32
C ILE A 96 15.73 2.25 8.62
N ALA A 97 15.82 3.57 8.81
CA ALA A 97 17.11 4.22 9.04
C ALA A 97 17.58 4.17 10.49
N LEU A 98 16.69 4.28 11.47
CA LEU A 98 17.08 4.45 12.87
C LEU A 98 16.62 3.31 13.76
N GLY A 99 15.71 2.47 13.27
CA GLY A 99 15.13 1.42 14.08
C GLY A 99 14.11 1.98 15.05
N ARG A 100 14.21 1.58 16.31
CA ARG A 100 13.11 1.62 17.27
C ARG A 100 12.81 3.03 17.80
N ASP A 101 11.54 3.27 18.10
CA ASP A 101 11.09 4.46 18.82
C ASP A 101 11.21 4.30 20.34
N ASP A 102 11.63 5.38 21.01
CA ASP A 102 11.59 5.47 22.47
C ASP A 102 10.18 5.76 23.00
N GLU A 103 9.29 6.28 22.14
CA GLU A 103 7.94 6.73 22.46
C GLU A 103 6.91 6.12 21.50
N VAL A 104 5.78 5.65 22.03
CA VAL A 104 4.69 5.07 21.20
C VAL A 104 3.98 6.12 20.33
N LEU A 105 3.88 7.38 20.81
CA LEU A 105 3.14 8.44 20.13
C LEU A 105 4.07 9.51 19.56
N THR A 106 4.84 9.12 18.56
CA THR A 106 5.59 10.04 17.70
C THR A 106 4.67 10.78 16.73
N ALA A 107 5.21 11.77 16.00
CA ALA A 107 4.44 12.50 15.00
C ALA A 107 3.85 11.59 13.91
N PRO A 108 4.62 10.64 13.32
CA PRO A 108 4.10 9.70 12.33
C PRO A 108 3.04 8.78 12.91
N HIS A 109 3.29 8.13 14.06
CA HIS A 109 2.30 7.28 14.74
C HIS A 109 0.99 8.01 15.02
N THR A 110 1.07 9.24 15.55
CA THR A 110 -0.12 10.06 15.83
C THR A 110 -0.88 10.40 14.55
N ALA A 111 -0.19 10.72 13.46
CA ALA A 111 -0.82 10.96 12.17
C ALA A 111 -1.54 9.71 11.64
N ILE A 112 -0.92 8.53 11.74
CA ILE A 112 -1.57 7.27 11.35
C ILE A 112 -2.83 7.05 12.18
N VAL A 113 -2.74 7.04 13.52
CA VAL A 113 -3.91 6.84 14.41
C VAL A 113 -5.04 7.82 14.10
N VAL A 114 -4.74 9.12 14.00
CA VAL A 114 -5.73 10.16 13.69
C VAL A 114 -6.37 9.91 12.33
N GLY A 115 -5.57 9.61 11.31
CA GLY A 115 -6.08 9.33 9.98
C GLY A 115 -6.98 8.10 9.92
N LEU A 116 -6.61 7.01 10.60
CA LEU A 116 -7.42 5.79 10.69
C LEU A 116 -8.74 6.03 11.44
N VAL A 117 -8.69 6.78 12.55
CA VAL A 117 -9.89 7.18 13.30
C VAL A 117 -10.82 8.02 12.42
N LEU A 118 -10.28 8.91 11.59
CA LEU A 118 -11.08 9.68 10.62
C LEU A 118 -11.72 8.79 9.55
N ILE A 119 -11.02 7.76 9.06
CA ILE A 119 -11.60 6.77 8.13
C ILE A 119 -12.74 5.99 8.81
N ALA A 120 -12.55 5.52 10.04
CA ALA A 120 -13.60 4.85 10.80
C ALA A 120 -14.80 5.77 11.05
N TRP A 121 -14.53 7.01 11.45
CA TRP A 121 -15.53 8.04 11.68
C TRP A 121 -16.29 8.41 10.41
N ALA A 122 -15.66 8.39 9.23
CA ALA A 122 -16.31 8.66 7.96
C ALA A 122 -17.50 7.72 7.70
N GLY A 123 -17.35 6.43 8.03
CA GLY A 123 -18.45 5.45 7.97
C GLY A 123 -19.56 5.78 8.97
N GLY A 124 -19.21 6.10 10.22
CA GLY A 124 -20.16 6.51 11.26
C GLY A 124 -20.93 7.78 10.92
N ALA A 125 -20.24 8.81 10.42
CA ALA A 125 -20.83 10.06 9.94
C ALA A 125 -21.78 9.81 8.76
N GLY A 126 -21.43 8.91 7.85
CA GLY A 126 -22.30 8.49 6.75
C GLY A 126 -23.61 7.89 7.22
N VAL A 127 -23.54 6.93 8.17
CA VAL A 127 -24.72 6.32 8.79
C VAL A 127 -25.55 7.35 9.54
N LEU A 128 -24.90 8.24 10.30
CA LEU A 128 -25.57 9.30 11.04
C LEU A 128 -26.36 10.22 10.10
N PHE A 129 -25.71 10.78 9.07
CA PHE A 129 -26.36 11.71 8.15
C PHE A 129 -27.41 11.02 7.28
N ALA A 130 -27.16 9.79 6.81
CA ALA A 130 -28.18 9.00 6.11
C ALA A 130 -29.43 8.74 6.98
N THR A 131 -29.23 8.55 8.29
CA THR A 131 -30.32 8.39 9.26
C THR A 131 -31.10 9.69 9.43
N LEU A 132 -30.41 10.83 9.62
CA LEU A 132 -31.04 12.15 9.77
C LEU A 132 -31.83 12.56 8.52
N ASP A 133 -31.31 12.27 7.34
CA ASP A 133 -31.92 12.63 6.05
C ASP A 133 -32.94 11.59 5.58
N ARG A 134 -33.14 10.52 6.35
CA ARG A 134 -34.06 9.43 6.03
C ARG A 134 -33.81 8.85 4.63
N VAL A 135 -32.53 8.69 4.28
CA VAL A 135 -32.10 8.05 3.03
C VAL A 135 -32.67 6.64 2.95
N ASP A 136 -33.21 6.25 1.81
CA ASP A 136 -33.74 4.89 1.66
C ASP A 136 -32.60 3.88 1.55
N THR A 137 -32.33 3.19 2.66
CA THR A 137 -31.30 2.14 2.74
C THR A 137 -31.97 0.78 2.91
N ARG A 138 -31.36 -0.25 2.28
CA ARG A 138 -31.79 -1.64 2.44
C ARG A 138 -31.40 -2.23 3.79
N LEU A 139 -30.23 -1.83 4.31
CA LEU A 139 -29.77 -2.23 5.63
C LEU A 139 -30.24 -1.19 6.66
N ARG A 140 -30.94 -1.68 7.69
CA ARG A 140 -31.46 -0.88 8.80
C ARG A 140 -31.27 -1.64 10.10
N TRP A 141 -30.88 -0.95 11.16
CA TRP A 141 -30.79 -1.53 12.51
C TRP A 141 -31.40 -0.57 13.52
N GLY A 142 -32.55 -0.97 14.10
CA GLY A 142 -33.37 -0.05 14.89
C GLY A 142 -33.77 1.17 14.06
N GLY A 143 -33.46 2.37 14.57
CA GLY A 143 -33.68 3.64 13.86
C GLY A 143 -32.61 3.98 12.82
N LEU A 144 -31.48 3.27 12.79
CA LEU A 144 -30.35 3.58 11.92
C LEU A 144 -30.62 3.14 10.48
N ARG A 145 -30.29 4.03 9.54
CA ARG A 145 -30.28 3.77 8.10
C ARG A 145 -28.83 3.66 7.66
N ILE A 146 -28.43 2.47 7.23
CA ILE A 146 -27.02 2.13 6.97
C ILE A 146 -26.84 1.98 5.46
N PRO A 147 -26.23 2.96 4.77
CA PRO A 147 -25.72 2.75 3.42
C PRO A 147 -24.68 1.63 3.44
N TRP A 148 -24.74 0.70 2.49
CA TRP A 148 -23.84 -0.46 2.46
C TRP A 148 -22.37 -0.03 2.35
N SER A 149 -22.10 0.97 1.52
CA SER A 149 -20.77 1.52 1.31
C SER A 149 -20.22 2.23 2.55
N ALA A 150 -21.06 2.95 3.30
CA ALA A 150 -20.67 3.61 4.55
C ALA A 150 -20.41 2.58 5.67
N GLY A 151 -21.23 1.53 5.75
CA GLY A 151 -21.00 0.42 6.69
C GLY A 151 -19.69 -0.32 6.42
N LEU A 152 -19.41 -0.63 5.14
CA LEU A 152 -18.15 -1.23 4.71
C LEU A 152 -16.95 -0.36 5.06
N LEU A 153 -17.02 0.95 4.77
CA LEU A 153 -15.96 1.88 5.08
C LEU A 153 -15.70 1.99 6.60
N GLY A 154 -16.77 2.04 7.39
CA GLY A 154 -16.68 2.03 8.85
C GLY A 154 -16.02 0.76 9.37
N LEU A 155 -16.36 -0.41 8.82
CA LEU A 155 -15.71 -1.67 9.18
C LEU A 155 -14.23 -1.67 8.84
N LEU A 156 -13.85 -1.23 7.63
CA LEU A 156 -12.45 -1.11 7.21
C LEU A 156 -11.65 -0.18 8.13
N GLY A 157 -12.22 0.98 8.47
CA GLY A 157 -11.59 1.93 9.39
C GLY A 157 -11.47 1.39 10.81
N LEU A 158 -12.50 0.74 11.35
CA LEU A 158 -12.45 0.14 12.68
C LEU A 158 -11.43 -1.00 12.75
N SER A 159 -11.37 -1.84 11.71
CA SER A 159 -10.32 -2.86 11.57
C SER A 159 -8.93 -2.23 11.55
N ALA A 160 -8.73 -1.16 10.79
CA ALA A 160 -7.45 -0.50 10.75
C ALA A 160 -7.04 0.12 12.10
N VAL A 161 -7.97 0.79 12.79
CA VAL A 161 -7.74 1.36 14.13
C VAL A 161 -7.41 0.26 15.15
N ALA A 162 -8.05 -0.91 15.05
CA ALA A 162 -7.74 -2.05 15.91
C ALA A 162 -6.33 -2.61 15.66
N GLY A 163 -5.73 -2.35 14.49
CA GLY A 163 -4.35 -2.72 14.19
C GLY A 163 -3.36 -2.18 15.22
N PHE A 164 -3.44 -0.90 15.59
CA PHE A 164 -2.51 -0.25 16.53
C PHE A 164 -2.37 -0.94 17.90
N PRO A 165 -3.44 -1.14 18.70
CA PRO A 165 -3.29 -1.80 19.99
C PRO A 165 -2.92 -3.28 19.85
N LEU A 166 -3.29 -3.93 18.73
CA LEU A 166 -2.86 -5.30 18.47
C LEU A 166 -1.37 -5.38 18.12
N ASP A 167 -0.84 -4.36 17.46
CA ASP A 167 0.56 -4.22 17.08
C ASP A 167 1.47 -4.09 18.30
N GLU A 168 1.07 -3.25 19.26
CA GLU A 168 1.76 -3.15 20.56
C GLU A 168 1.79 -4.51 21.27
N LEU A 169 0.67 -5.24 21.31
CA LEU A 169 0.62 -6.59 21.90
C LEU A 169 1.50 -7.59 21.14
N TRP A 170 1.57 -7.45 19.81
CA TRP A 170 2.42 -8.27 18.96
C TRP A 170 3.89 -8.04 19.29
N HIS A 171 4.32 -6.78 19.38
CA HIS A 171 5.70 -6.41 19.72
C HIS A 171 6.09 -6.86 21.13
N GLN A 172 5.20 -6.72 22.12
CA GLN A 172 5.44 -7.24 23.47
C GLN A 172 5.61 -8.76 23.52
N THR A 173 4.99 -9.49 22.59
CA THR A 173 5.00 -10.96 22.58
C THR A 173 6.15 -11.54 21.75
N TYR A 174 6.45 -10.93 20.61
CA TYR A 174 7.33 -11.49 19.59
C TYR A 174 8.55 -10.62 19.26
N GLY A 175 8.65 -9.43 19.85
CA GLY A 175 9.68 -8.44 19.52
C GLY A 175 9.28 -7.52 18.35
N VAL A 176 10.14 -6.53 18.09
CA VAL A 176 9.90 -5.51 17.07
C VAL A 176 10.07 -6.11 15.68
N ASP A 177 9.08 -5.92 14.82
CA ASP A 177 9.15 -6.34 13.43
C ASP A 177 9.24 -5.12 12.51
N VAL A 178 10.33 -5.03 11.75
CA VAL A 178 10.51 -4.00 10.71
C VAL A 178 9.80 -4.39 9.40
N THR A 179 8.94 -5.41 9.46
CA THR A 179 8.26 -5.95 8.29
C THR A 179 6.97 -5.19 8.08
N MET A 180 6.70 -4.74 6.85
CA MET A 180 5.40 -4.12 6.57
C MET A 180 4.21 -5.11 6.67
N TRP A 181 4.50 -6.41 6.78
CA TRP A 181 3.58 -7.49 6.48
C TRP A 181 3.24 -8.37 7.68
N SER A 182 3.58 -7.94 8.91
CA SER A 182 3.00 -8.55 10.10
C SER A 182 1.47 -8.50 10.05
N PRO A 183 0.77 -9.44 10.71
CA PRO A 183 -0.70 -9.48 10.68
C PRO A 183 -1.35 -8.15 11.11
N THR A 184 -0.75 -7.46 12.07
CA THR A 184 -1.21 -6.18 12.64
C THR A 184 -0.99 -5.03 11.67
N HIS A 185 0.21 -4.92 11.06
CA HIS A 185 0.48 -3.96 9.99
C HIS A 185 -0.43 -4.17 8.78
N MET A 186 -0.64 -5.42 8.34
CA MET A 186 -1.55 -5.72 7.22
C MET A 186 -3.00 -5.35 7.53
N LEU A 187 -3.47 -5.55 8.76
CA LEU A 187 -4.81 -5.11 9.15
C LEU A 187 -4.96 -3.59 9.03
N MET A 188 -3.96 -2.85 9.48
CA MET A 188 -3.88 -1.39 9.39
C MET A 188 -3.78 -0.89 7.94
N ILE A 189 -2.78 -1.37 7.20
CA ILE A 189 -2.50 -0.98 5.81
C ILE A 189 -3.68 -1.32 4.92
N LEU A 190 -4.20 -2.56 4.97
CA LEU A 190 -5.30 -2.96 4.09
C LEU A 190 -6.61 -2.25 4.45
N GLY A 191 -6.91 -2.09 5.75
CA GLY A 191 -8.09 -1.35 6.18
C GLY A 191 -8.10 0.10 5.70
N ALA A 192 -6.94 0.79 5.76
CA ALA A 192 -6.79 2.13 5.19
C ALA A 192 -6.79 2.13 3.66
N ALA A 193 -6.04 1.23 3.03
CA ALA A 193 -5.86 1.13 1.59
C ALA A 193 -7.18 0.90 0.83
N PHE A 194 -8.08 0.07 1.36
CA PHE A 194 -9.37 -0.19 0.72
C PHE A 194 -10.38 0.96 0.88
N SER A 195 -10.08 1.99 1.67
CA SER A 195 -10.98 3.14 1.87
C SER A 195 -11.25 3.93 0.58
N GLY A 196 -10.30 4.00 -0.35
CA GLY A 196 -10.49 4.60 -1.68
C GLY A 196 -11.54 3.84 -2.51
N ALA A 197 -11.46 2.50 -2.48
CA ALA A 197 -12.42 1.63 -3.16
C ALA A 197 -13.82 1.71 -2.52
N ALA A 198 -13.89 1.76 -1.19
CA ALA A 198 -15.15 1.94 -0.47
C ALA A 198 -15.75 3.34 -0.74
N SER A 199 -14.94 4.39 -0.77
CA SER A 199 -15.36 5.76 -1.10
C SER A 199 -15.93 5.88 -2.53
N TRP A 200 -15.40 5.12 -3.49
CA TRP A 200 -15.97 5.07 -4.83
C TRP A 200 -17.35 4.41 -4.84
N LEU A 201 -17.56 3.36 -4.02
CA LEU A 201 -18.88 2.76 -3.82
C LEU A 201 -19.86 3.73 -3.15
N VAL A 202 -19.40 4.60 -2.24
CA VAL A 202 -20.23 5.66 -1.65
C VAL A 202 -20.76 6.60 -2.73
N LEU A 203 -19.93 7.02 -3.70
CA LEU A 203 -20.39 7.84 -4.84
C LEU A 203 -21.46 7.13 -5.65
N ALA A 204 -21.27 5.83 -5.90
CA ALA A 204 -22.19 5.03 -6.69
C ALA A 204 -23.54 4.82 -5.97
N GLU A 205 -23.50 4.50 -4.66
CA GLU A 205 -24.71 4.32 -3.84
C GLU A 205 -25.48 5.64 -3.66
N ALA A 206 -24.76 6.77 -3.60
CA ALA A 206 -25.35 8.11 -3.60
C ALA A 206 -25.93 8.54 -4.97
N GLY A 207 -25.76 7.73 -6.02
CA GLY A 207 -26.29 8.01 -7.35
C GLY A 207 -25.56 9.14 -8.08
N VAL A 208 -24.29 9.41 -7.75
CA VAL A 208 -23.50 10.48 -8.39
C VAL A 208 -23.07 10.03 -9.80
N PRO A 209 -23.51 10.70 -10.88
CA PRO A 209 -23.17 10.27 -12.23
C PRO A 209 -21.81 10.82 -12.70
N VAL A 210 -21.01 9.95 -13.31
CA VAL A 210 -19.71 10.30 -13.92
C VAL A 210 -19.83 11.33 -15.07
N SER A 211 -20.96 11.31 -15.79
CA SER A 211 -21.25 12.22 -16.92
C SER A 211 -21.90 13.54 -16.50
N GLY A 212 -22.10 13.79 -15.21
CA GLY A 212 -22.71 15.02 -14.71
C GLY A 212 -21.74 16.21 -14.64
N ARG A 213 -21.70 16.89 -13.49
CA ARG A 213 -20.84 18.06 -13.28
C ARG A 213 -19.36 17.69 -13.42
N ARG A 214 -18.52 18.57 -13.98
CA ARG A 214 -17.06 18.33 -14.14
C ARG A 214 -16.39 17.90 -12.83
N TRP A 215 -16.81 18.53 -11.73
CA TRP A 215 -16.24 18.24 -10.42
C TRP A 215 -16.69 16.86 -9.87
N TRP A 216 -17.88 16.34 -10.22
CA TRP A 216 -18.29 14.96 -9.91
C TRP A 216 -17.38 13.93 -10.57
N ARG A 217 -17.03 14.17 -11.84
CA ARG A 217 -16.02 13.35 -12.51
C ARG A 217 -14.68 13.43 -11.79
N GLY A 218 -14.29 14.60 -11.32
CA GLY A 218 -13.12 14.79 -10.46
C GLY A 218 -13.14 13.89 -9.23
N LEU A 219 -14.26 13.79 -8.51
CA LEU A 219 -14.39 12.86 -7.38
C LEU A 219 -14.20 11.39 -7.77
N HIS A 220 -14.79 10.95 -8.89
CA HIS A 220 -14.58 9.59 -9.38
C HIS A 220 -13.13 9.35 -9.79
N VAL A 221 -12.47 10.33 -10.40
CA VAL A 221 -11.04 10.24 -10.77
C VAL A 221 -10.18 10.11 -9.52
N VAL A 222 -10.42 10.91 -8.48
CA VAL A 222 -9.69 10.83 -7.21
C VAL A 222 -9.94 9.49 -6.52
N ALA A 223 -11.20 9.04 -6.42
CA ALA A 223 -11.53 7.76 -5.80
C ALA A 223 -10.91 6.58 -6.58
N ALA A 224 -10.89 6.64 -7.90
CA ALA A 224 -10.26 5.65 -8.75
C ALA A 224 -8.73 5.63 -8.56
N TRP A 225 -8.09 6.80 -8.57
CA TRP A 225 -6.66 6.93 -8.29
C TRP A 225 -6.31 6.36 -6.92
N LEU A 226 -7.05 6.71 -5.87
CA LEU A 226 -6.83 6.18 -4.52
C LEU A 226 -7.12 4.68 -4.40
N THR A 227 -8.02 4.14 -5.21
CA THR A 227 -8.22 2.68 -5.30
C THR A 227 -6.96 1.99 -5.81
N LEU A 228 -6.29 2.54 -6.84
CA LEU A 228 -5.02 2.00 -7.32
C LEU A 228 -3.90 2.17 -6.30
N GLN A 229 -3.78 3.35 -5.67
CA GLN A 229 -2.77 3.59 -4.64
C GLN A 229 -2.95 2.66 -3.44
N GLY A 230 -4.19 2.45 -2.99
CA GLY A 230 -4.50 1.50 -1.93
C GLY A 230 -4.07 0.08 -2.27
N LEU A 231 -4.40 -0.42 -3.46
CA LEU A 231 -3.97 -1.75 -3.92
C LEU A 231 -2.45 -1.87 -4.12
N THR A 232 -1.76 -0.75 -4.26
CA THR A 232 -0.30 -0.67 -4.40
C THR A 232 0.40 -0.59 -3.05
N ALA A 233 -0.26 -0.10 -1.98
CA ALA A 233 0.35 0.12 -0.67
C ALA A 233 1.07 -1.11 -0.08
N PRO A 234 0.57 -2.35 -0.22
CA PRO A 234 1.29 -3.54 0.26
C PRO A 234 2.65 -3.77 -0.42
N LEU A 235 2.91 -3.16 -1.58
CA LEU A 235 4.21 -3.26 -2.26
C LEU A 235 5.32 -2.44 -1.60
N GLY A 236 5.04 -1.74 -0.50
CA GLY A 236 6.01 -0.85 0.14
C GLY A 236 7.34 -1.53 0.50
N GLU A 237 7.34 -2.80 0.94
CA GLU A 237 8.61 -3.48 1.28
C GLU A 237 9.59 -3.58 0.09
N PHE A 238 9.06 -3.68 -1.13
CA PHE A 238 9.84 -3.65 -2.38
C PHE A 238 10.20 -2.23 -2.79
N ALA A 239 9.34 -1.26 -2.48
CA ALA A 239 9.61 0.17 -2.73
C ALA A 239 10.73 0.71 -1.83
N PHE A 240 10.86 0.16 -0.63
CA PHE A 240 11.90 0.49 0.35
C PHE A 240 13.14 -0.40 0.25
N GLY A 241 13.09 -1.53 -0.48
CA GLY A 241 14.25 -2.39 -0.73
C GLY A 241 14.61 -3.34 0.41
N VAL A 242 13.71 -3.53 1.39
CA VAL A 242 13.89 -4.43 2.54
C VAL A 242 12.82 -5.54 2.61
N PRO A 243 12.53 -6.27 1.50
CA PRO A 243 11.46 -7.26 1.49
C PRO A 243 11.72 -8.38 2.48
N GLN A 244 10.69 -8.74 3.26
CA GLN A 244 10.73 -9.80 4.28
C GLN A 244 9.97 -11.04 3.83
N PHE A 245 9.26 -10.93 2.71
CA PHE A 245 8.45 -11.97 2.10
C PHE A 245 8.95 -12.33 0.71
N ASN A 246 8.35 -13.40 0.20
CA ASN A 246 8.74 -14.02 -1.05
C ASN A 246 8.62 -13.02 -2.23
N GLN A 247 9.64 -12.88 -3.08
CA GLN A 247 9.69 -11.82 -4.10
C GLN A 247 8.57 -11.97 -5.14
N LEU A 248 8.01 -13.18 -5.27
CA LEU A 248 6.87 -13.46 -6.14
C LEU A 248 5.64 -12.62 -5.79
N PHE A 249 5.49 -12.18 -4.55
CA PHE A 249 4.42 -11.26 -4.18
C PHE A 249 4.41 -9.97 -5.01
N HIS A 250 5.59 -9.47 -5.38
CA HIS A 250 5.75 -8.23 -6.12
C HIS A 250 5.01 -8.26 -7.47
N PRO A 251 5.32 -9.17 -8.43
CA PRO A 251 4.57 -9.26 -9.68
C PRO A 251 3.10 -9.65 -9.50
N LEU A 252 2.76 -10.46 -8.49
CA LEU A 252 1.37 -10.90 -8.27
C LEU A 252 0.46 -9.75 -7.82
N ILE A 253 0.90 -8.96 -6.84
CA ILE A 253 0.12 -7.82 -6.35
C ILE A 253 0.01 -6.75 -7.46
N ILE A 254 1.05 -6.55 -8.26
CA ILE A 254 1.00 -5.65 -9.43
C ILE A 254 -0.08 -6.10 -10.43
N CYS A 255 -0.07 -7.38 -10.81
CA CYS A 255 -1.07 -7.95 -11.73
C CYS A 255 -2.49 -7.85 -11.15
N MET A 256 -2.62 -8.04 -9.83
CA MET A 256 -3.89 -7.94 -9.12
C MET A 256 -4.44 -6.51 -9.09
N ALA A 257 -3.59 -5.55 -8.71
CA ALA A 257 -3.93 -4.13 -8.66
C ALA A 257 -4.32 -3.62 -10.05
N ALA A 258 -3.53 -3.96 -11.07
CA ALA A 258 -3.83 -3.62 -12.46
C ALA A 258 -5.14 -4.24 -12.94
N GLY A 259 -5.32 -5.55 -12.75
CA GLY A 259 -6.53 -6.28 -13.14
C GLY A 259 -7.79 -5.69 -12.50
N LEU A 260 -7.75 -5.35 -11.23
CA LEU A 260 -8.92 -4.81 -10.54
C LEU A 260 -9.15 -3.33 -10.87
N ALA A 261 -8.18 -2.46 -10.58
CA ALA A 261 -8.38 -1.01 -10.62
C ALA A 261 -8.42 -0.46 -12.06
N VAL A 262 -7.47 -0.83 -12.92
CA VAL A 262 -7.37 -0.25 -14.27
C VAL A 262 -8.55 -0.68 -15.14
N VAL A 263 -9.02 -1.92 -15.00
CA VAL A 263 -10.23 -2.40 -15.66
C VAL A 263 -11.46 -1.63 -15.17
N ALA A 264 -11.61 -1.45 -13.85
CA ALA A 264 -12.72 -0.67 -13.30
C ALA A 264 -12.69 0.81 -13.75
N MET A 265 -11.50 1.44 -13.75
CA MET A 265 -11.29 2.79 -14.27
C MET A 265 -11.80 2.94 -15.70
N ARG A 266 -11.38 2.07 -16.62
CA ARG A 266 -11.81 2.12 -18.02
C ARG A 266 -13.33 1.93 -18.15
N LEU A 267 -13.93 1.06 -17.34
CA LEU A 267 -15.37 0.82 -17.39
C LEU A 267 -16.22 1.99 -16.90
N VAL A 268 -15.77 2.68 -15.85
CA VAL A 268 -16.54 3.72 -15.17
C VAL A 268 -16.27 5.10 -15.78
N LEU A 269 -14.99 5.44 -16.00
CA LEU A 269 -14.58 6.77 -16.46
C LEU A 269 -14.54 6.88 -18.00
N GLY A 270 -14.41 5.74 -18.69
CA GLY A 270 -14.40 5.68 -20.15
C GLY A 270 -13.01 5.85 -20.77
N ARG A 271 -13.00 6.14 -22.08
CA ARG A 271 -11.79 6.12 -22.91
C ARG A 271 -10.72 7.10 -22.42
N GLY A 272 -9.50 6.59 -22.27
CA GLY A 272 -8.27 7.34 -21.97
C GLY A 272 -8.05 7.64 -20.49
N TRP A 273 -9.06 7.46 -19.63
CA TRP A 273 -8.95 7.83 -18.22
C TRP A 273 -8.10 6.86 -17.40
N ALA A 274 -8.13 5.55 -17.71
CA ALA A 274 -7.31 4.60 -16.96
C ALA A 274 -5.82 4.89 -17.20
N PHE A 275 -5.43 5.09 -18.46
CA PHE A 275 -4.06 5.50 -18.79
C PHE A 275 -3.71 6.89 -18.23
N GLY A 276 -4.60 7.88 -18.36
CA GLY A 276 -4.35 9.22 -17.84
C GLY A 276 -4.11 9.26 -16.33
N ILE A 277 -4.90 8.52 -15.55
CA ILE A 277 -4.73 8.41 -14.10
C ILE A 277 -3.40 7.75 -13.76
N VAL A 278 -3.10 6.61 -14.39
CA VAL A 278 -1.85 5.88 -14.16
C VAL A 278 -0.63 6.73 -14.56
N PHE A 279 -0.71 7.44 -15.67
CA PHE A 279 0.36 8.32 -16.14
C PHE A 279 0.61 9.49 -15.18
N VAL A 280 -0.45 10.13 -14.69
CA VAL A 280 -0.32 11.18 -13.67
C VAL A 280 0.24 10.60 -12.37
N SER A 281 -0.21 9.43 -11.93
CA SER A 281 0.33 8.75 -10.75
C SER A 281 1.83 8.51 -10.89
N PHE A 282 2.25 7.96 -12.04
CA PHE A 282 3.66 7.76 -12.35
C PHE A 282 4.46 9.06 -12.26
N LEU A 283 4.00 10.15 -12.86
CA LEU A 283 4.68 11.45 -12.78
C LEU A 283 4.77 11.97 -11.33
N LEU A 284 3.71 11.78 -10.55
CA LEU A 284 3.68 12.19 -9.15
C LEU A 284 4.66 11.37 -8.29
N ASP A 285 4.80 10.07 -8.56
CA ASP A 285 5.77 9.20 -7.90
C ASP A 285 7.21 9.56 -8.31
N GLN A 286 7.46 9.85 -9.59
CA GLN A 286 8.79 10.27 -10.08
C GLN A 286 9.22 11.65 -9.59
N SER A 287 8.26 12.54 -9.31
CA SER A 287 8.54 13.91 -8.86
C SER A 287 8.71 14.03 -7.35
N ASN A 288 8.59 12.93 -6.60
CA ASN A 288 8.61 12.90 -5.14
C ASN A 288 7.52 13.79 -4.48
N LEU A 289 6.51 14.22 -5.25
CA LEU A 289 5.46 15.14 -4.78
C LEU A 289 4.47 14.45 -3.83
N LEU A 290 4.26 13.14 -3.99
CA LEU A 290 3.36 12.34 -3.15
C LEU A 290 4.02 11.78 -1.90
N ALA A 291 5.35 11.62 -1.89
CA ALA A 291 6.10 11.10 -0.75
C ALA A 291 6.22 12.12 0.40
N GLY A 292 5.40 13.19 0.39
CA GLY A 292 5.31 14.12 1.52
C GLY A 292 6.63 14.80 1.85
N GLY A 293 7.46 15.10 0.85
CA GLY A 293 8.64 15.95 1.00
C GLY A 293 9.61 15.50 2.08
N ASN A 294 10.42 14.48 1.81
CA ASN A 294 11.79 14.38 2.36
C ASN A 294 11.94 14.43 3.90
N ASP A 295 10.91 14.08 4.67
CA ASP A 295 11.04 14.00 6.14
C ASP A 295 11.60 12.64 6.58
N GLY A 296 11.82 11.73 5.63
CA GLY A 296 12.41 10.41 5.84
C GLY A 296 13.86 10.30 5.33
N PRO A 297 14.78 9.65 6.08
CA PRO A 297 16.19 9.49 5.68
C PRO A 297 16.42 8.47 4.54
N VAL A 298 15.46 7.56 4.29
CA VAL A 298 15.61 6.48 3.29
C VAL A 298 14.91 6.84 1.98
N ARG A 299 15.62 6.66 0.86
CA ARG A 299 15.06 6.83 -0.48
C ARG A 299 14.17 5.64 -0.85
N THR A 300 13.05 5.94 -1.50
CA THR A 300 12.14 4.93 -2.05
C THR A 300 12.15 4.95 -3.57
N ARG A 301 11.68 3.85 -4.16
CA ARG A 301 11.46 3.71 -5.59
C ARG A 301 10.05 3.19 -5.83
N ALA A 302 9.36 3.74 -6.83
CA ALA A 302 8.05 3.23 -7.22
C ALA A 302 8.13 1.72 -7.54
N ALA A 303 7.41 0.90 -6.76
CA ALA A 303 7.41 -0.55 -6.92
C ALA A 303 6.70 -1.00 -8.20
N ALA A 304 5.81 -0.19 -8.76
CA ALA A 304 5.04 -0.50 -9.96
C ALA A 304 4.71 0.77 -10.73
N ILE A 305 4.59 0.68 -12.06
CA ILE A 305 4.27 1.84 -12.91
C ILE A 305 2.90 1.76 -13.58
N TYR A 306 2.37 0.57 -13.78
CA TYR A 306 1.09 0.23 -14.40
C TYR A 306 0.85 0.79 -15.81
N LEU A 307 1.80 1.55 -16.40
CA LEU A 307 1.65 2.26 -17.67
C LEU A 307 1.29 1.34 -18.83
N VAL A 308 2.03 0.24 -18.96
CA VAL A 308 1.80 -0.74 -20.04
C VAL A 308 0.49 -1.49 -19.81
N SER A 309 0.20 -1.89 -18.58
CA SER A 309 -1.09 -2.49 -18.20
C SER A 309 -2.28 -1.58 -18.55
N ALA A 310 -2.17 -0.27 -18.28
CA ALA A 310 -3.20 0.69 -18.64
C ALA A 310 -3.35 0.86 -20.14
N ALA A 311 -2.23 0.97 -20.88
CA ALA A 311 -2.26 1.02 -22.33
C ALA A 311 -2.93 -0.23 -22.93
N VAL A 312 -2.61 -1.42 -22.41
CA VAL A 312 -3.22 -2.68 -22.82
C VAL A 312 -4.73 -2.66 -22.60
N VAL A 313 -5.22 -2.26 -21.41
CA VAL A 313 -6.66 -2.19 -21.13
C VAL A 313 -7.37 -1.21 -22.07
N GLU A 314 -6.76 -0.07 -22.35
CA GLU A 314 -7.30 0.93 -23.28
C GLU A 314 -7.37 0.42 -24.72
N VAL A 315 -6.33 -0.31 -25.18
CA VAL A 315 -6.27 -0.96 -26.50
C VAL A 315 -7.28 -2.09 -26.63
N VAL A 316 -7.38 -2.96 -25.63
CA VAL A 316 -8.38 -4.05 -25.60
C VAL A 316 -9.79 -3.47 -25.66
N ALA A 317 -10.05 -2.40 -24.89
CA ALA A 317 -11.34 -1.73 -24.91
C ALA A 317 -11.62 -1.00 -26.25
N LEU A 318 -10.58 -0.56 -26.97
CA LEU A 318 -10.70 0.03 -28.31
C LEU A 318 -11.03 -1.04 -29.37
N LEU A 319 -10.33 -2.17 -29.34
CA LEU A 319 -10.43 -3.23 -30.36
C LEU A 319 -11.66 -4.12 -30.17
N LEU A 320 -12.00 -4.47 -28.93
CA LEU A 320 -13.04 -5.47 -28.62
C LEU A 320 -14.30 -4.85 -28.02
N GLY A 321 -14.25 -3.55 -27.68
CA GLY A 321 -15.28 -2.89 -26.91
C GLY A 321 -15.33 -3.36 -25.45
N THR A 322 -16.19 -2.72 -24.65
CA THR A 322 -16.38 -3.07 -23.23
C THR A 322 -17.73 -3.76 -22.97
N GLU A 323 -18.60 -3.88 -23.98
CA GLU A 323 -19.98 -4.36 -23.82
C GLU A 323 -20.04 -5.84 -23.42
N ARG A 324 -19.21 -6.68 -24.06
CA ARG A 324 -19.08 -8.11 -23.71
C ARG A 324 -18.18 -8.27 -22.49
N ARG A 325 -18.74 -7.98 -21.30
CA ARG A 325 -18.04 -7.95 -20.01
C ARG A 325 -17.08 -9.12 -19.77
N PRO A 326 -17.47 -10.41 -19.97
CA PRO A 326 -16.56 -11.53 -19.74
C PRO A 326 -15.38 -11.56 -20.72
N ARG A 327 -15.63 -11.24 -22.00
CA ARG A 327 -14.57 -11.18 -23.03
C ARG A 327 -13.60 -10.04 -22.71
N PHE A 328 -14.11 -8.88 -22.33
CA PHE A 328 -13.30 -7.73 -21.96
C PHE A 328 -12.42 -8.04 -20.74
N ALA A 329 -12.98 -8.66 -19.69
CA ALA A 329 -12.23 -9.11 -18.52
C ALA A 329 -11.11 -10.09 -18.88
N LEU A 330 -11.46 -11.16 -19.62
CA LEU A 330 -10.49 -12.19 -20.00
C LEU A 330 -9.34 -11.62 -20.82
N VAL A 331 -9.62 -10.87 -21.88
CA VAL A 331 -8.56 -10.35 -22.76
C VAL A 331 -7.74 -9.27 -22.08
N SER A 332 -8.36 -8.42 -21.24
CA SER A 332 -7.62 -7.43 -20.46
C SER A 332 -6.70 -8.10 -19.44
N GLY A 333 -7.19 -9.11 -18.71
CA GLY A 333 -6.40 -9.87 -17.75
C GLY A 333 -5.25 -10.63 -18.42
N LEU A 334 -5.51 -11.30 -19.56
CA LEU A 334 -4.45 -11.94 -20.35
C LEU A 334 -3.40 -10.93 -20.81
N GLY A 335 -3.82 -9.76 -21.29
CA GLY A 335 -2.91 -8.70 -21.72
C GLY A 335 -2.10 -8.10 -20.56
N ILE A 336 -2.71 -7.90 -19.39
CA ILE A 336 -2.02 -7.43 -18.17
C ILE A 336 -0.98 -8.46 -17.72
N GLY A 337 -1.37 -9.73 -17.60
CA GLY A 337 -0.47 -10.81 -17.16
C GLY A 337 0.61 -11.22 -18.17
N THR A 338 0.64 -10.60 -19.37
CA THR A 338 1.66 -10.85 -20.39
C THR A 338 2.39 -9.56 -20.77
N ILE A 339 1.76 -8.70 -21.57
CA ILE A 339 2.34 -7.45 -22.08
C ILE A 339 2.51 -6.44 -20.94
N GLY A 340 1.51 -6.33 -20.05
CA GLY A 340 1.59 -5.49 -18.85
C GLY A 340 2.75 -5.91 -17.95
N LEU A 341 2.82 -7.21 -17.62
CA LEU A 341 3.89 -7.81 -16.84
C LEU A 341 5.26 -7.60 -17.49
N ALA A 342 5.39 -7.67 -18.81
CA ALA A 342 6.64 -7.37 -19.51
C ALA A 342 7.07 -5.90 -19.35
N GLY A 343 6.11 -4.97 -19.33
CA GLY A 343 6.38 -3.56 -19.02
C GLY A 343 6.91 -3.36 -17.59
N GLU A 344 6.31 -4.05 -16.63
CA GLU A 344 6.75 -4.06 -15.24
C GLU A 344 8.10 -4.77 -15.08
N TRP A 345 8.39 -5.77 -15.91
CA TRP A 345 9.68 -6.45 -15.97
C TRP A 345 10.79 -5.50 -16.39
N ALA A 346 10.55 -4.71 -17.44
CA ALA A 346 11.50 -3.70 -17.90
C ALA A 346 11.74 -2.63 -16.84
N TRP A 347 10.70 -2.25 -16.09
CA TRP A 347 10.84 -1.34 -14.95
C TRP A 347 11.65 -1.99 -13.82
N ASN A 348 11.30 -3.19 -13.38
CA ASN A 348 11.89 -3.82 -12.19
C ASN A 348 13.19 -4.59 -12.45
N ALA A 349 13.75 -4.52 -13.66
CA ALA A 349 15.08 -5.04 -13.98
C ALA A 349 16.20 -4.37 -13.14
N ASN A 350 15.99 -3.13 -12.69
CA ASN A 350 16.92 -2.37 -11.84
C ASN A 350 16.27 -1.98 -10.49
N ALA A 351 15.35 -2.80 -9.97
CA ALA A 351 14.82 -2.61 -8.62
C ALA A 351 15.86 -2.95 -7.55
N TYR A 352 15.62 -2.61 -6.28
CA TYR A 352 16.47 -3.02 -5.16
C TYR A 352 16.69 -4.54 -5.10
N GLN A 353 15.64 -5.30 -5.41
CA GLN A 353 15.70 -6.73 -5.72
C GLN A 353 15.30 -6.91 -7.19
N PRO A 354 16.26 -6.96 -8.12
CA PRO A 354 16.00 -7.05 -9.55
C PRO A 354 15.13 -8.26 -9.94
N TRP A 355 14.27 -8.08 -10.93
CA TRP A 355 13.52 -9.19 -11.53
C TRP A 355 14.38 -9.94 -12.55
N ARG A 356 14.99 -11.03 -12.10
CA ARG A 356 15.87 -11.90 -12.92
C ARG A 356 15.09 -13.06 -13.54
N ALA A 357 15.68 -13.74 -14.52
CA ALA A 357 15.06 -14.86 -15.24
C ALA A 357 14.54 -15.99 -14.33
N ALA A 358 15.16 -16.18 -13.16
CA ALA A 358 14.73 -17.14 -12.14
C ALA A 358 13.30 -16.91 -11.63
N LEU A 359 12.82 -15.65 -11.60
CA LEU A 359 11.47 -15.31 -11.17
C LEU A 359 10.42 -15.53 -12.28
N LEU A 360 10.85 -15.54 -13.54
CA LEU A 360 9.98 -15.45 -14.72
C LEU A 360 8.94 -16.57 -14.85
N PRO A 361 9.26 -17.86 -14.67
CA PRO A 361 8.28 -18.93 -14.88
C PRO A 361 7.07 -18.80 -13.94
N GLU A 362 7.33 -18.56 -12.65
CA GLU A 362 6.29 -18.45 -11.64
C GLU A 362 5.52 -17.13 -11.78
N ALA A 363 6.23 -16.02 -11.98
CA ALA A 363 5.61 -14.71 -12.19
C ALA A 363 4.72 -14.69 -13.43
N LEU A 364 5.11 -15.34 -14.53
CA LEU A 364 4.31 -15.42 -15.75
C LEU A 364 3.04 -16.26 -15.53
N VAL A 365 3.18 -17.48 -15.00
CA VAL A 365 2.03 -18.39 -14.83
C VAL A 365 1.05 -17.84 -13.80
N LEU A 366 1.52 -17.49 -12.61
CA LEU A 366 0.66 -17.01 -11.54
C LEU A 366 0.20 -15.58 -11.80
N GLY A 367 1.05 -14.72 -12.36
CA GLY A 367 0.68 -13.36 -12.76
C GLY A 367 -0.45 -13.35 -13.80
N LEU A 368 -0.43 -14.27 -14.77
CA LEU A 368 -1.52 -14.45 -15.74
C LEU A 368 -2.84 -14.83 -15.07
N VAL A 369 -2.80 -15.85 -14.21
CA VAL A 369 -3.97 -16.35 -13.48
C VAL A 369 -4.56 -15.26 -12.58
N VAL A 370 -3.69 -14.56 -11.85
CA VAL A 370 -4.05 -13.44 -10.96
C VAL A 370 -4.63 -12.27 -11.75
N ALA A 371 -4.00 -11.87 -12.86
CA ALA A 371 -4.49 -10.75 -13.68
C ALA A 371 -5.89 -11.03 -14.25
N VAL A 372 -6.16 -12.26 -14.70
CA VAL A 372 -7.49 -12.66 -15.21
C VAL A 372 -8.53 -12.66 -14.08
N ALA A 373 -8.21 -13.28 -12.93
CA ALA A 373 -9.12 -13.31 -11.78
C ALA A 373 -9.42 -11.88 -11.28
N ALA A 374 -8.40 -11.02 -11.16
CA ALA A 374 -8.54 -9.64 -10.77
C ALA A 374 -9.33 -8.82 -11.80
N ALA A 375 -9.14 -9.05 -13.11
CA ALA A 375 -9.93 -8.39 -14.16
C ALA A 375 -11.41 -8.76 -14.10
N ILE A 376 -11.76 -10.01 -13.77
CA ILE A 376 -13.14 -10.44 -13.55
C ILE A 376 -13.76 -9.67 -12.37
N LEU A 377 -13.03 -9.54 -11.26
CA LEU A 377 -13.48 -8.75 -10.11
C LEU A 377 -13.53 -7.25 -10.42
N GLY A 378 -12.58 -6.72 -11.20
CA GLY A 378 -12.55 -5.33 -11.66
C GLY A 378 -13.76 -4.98 -12.54
N VAL A 379 -14.20 -5.91 -13.39
CA VAL A 379 -15.47 -5.76 -14.14
C VAL A 379 -16.68 -5.76 -13.21
N ALA A 380 -16.73 -6.66 -12.23
CA ALA A 380 -17.83 -6.72 -11.27
C ALA A 380 -17.92 -5.45 -10.41
N TYR A 381 -16.76 -4.98 -9.95
CA TYR A 381 -16.60 -3.75 -9.20
C TYR A 381 -17.00 -2.53 -10.04
N GLY A 382 -16.50 -2.41 -11.27
CA GLY A 382 -16.90 -1.34 -12.21
C GLY A 382 -18.41 -1.33 -12.54
N ASN A 383 -19.05 -2.49 -12.61
CA ASN A 383 -20.51 -2.59 -12.76
C ASN A 383 -21.25 -2.13 -11.50
N ALA A 384 -20.75 -2.45 -10.30
CA ALA A 384 -21.32 -1.98 -9.03
C ALA A 384 -21.21 -0.45 -8.87
N LEU A 385 -20.19 0.16 -9.47
CA LEU A 385 -19.96 1.60 -9.48
C LEU A 385 -20.83 2.39 -10.46
N GLY A 386 -21.75 1.74 -11.18
CA GLY A 386 -22.60 2.41 -12.17
C GLY A 386 -21.98 2.51 -13.56
N GLY A 387 -20.99 1.68 -13.89
CA GLY A 387 -20.62 1.44 -15.29
C GLY A 387 -21.85 1.05 -16.12
N ARG A 388 -21.86 1.38 -17.42
CA ARG A 388 -23.01 1.11 -18.33
C ARG A 388 -23.66 -0.26 -18.03
N PRO A 389 -25.00 -0.35 -17.91
CA PRO A 389 -25.66 -1.59 -17.53
C PRO A 389 -25.23 -2.73 -18.45
N GLY A 390 -24.68 -3.78 -17.85
CA GLY A 390 -24.27 -5.01 -18.51
C GLY A 390 -24.74 -6.23 -17.71
N PRO A 391 -24.63 -7.45 -18.26
CA PRO A 391 -25.00 -8.66 -17.54
C PRO A 391 -24.21 -8.76 -16.23
N ARG A 392 -24.91 -9.04 -15.13
CA ARG A 392 -24.28 -9.29 -13.83
C ARG A 392 -23.40 -10.55 -13.93
N SER A 393 -22.18 -10.46 -13.42
CA SER A 393 -21.31 -11.63 -13.30
C SER A 393 -21.97 -12.65 -12.35
N PRO A 394 -22.04 -13.96 -12.71
CA PRO A 394 -22.60 -14.98 -11.84
C PRO A 394 -21.82 -15.06 -10.51
N GLY A 395 -22.53 -15.18 -9.39
CA GLY A 395 -21.92 -15.28 -8.05
C GLY A 395 -20.80 -16.33 -7.94
N PRO A 396 -20.98 -17.56 -8.45
CA PRO A 396 -19.93 -18.57 -8.43
C PRO A 396 -18.64 -18.17 -9.17
N VAL A 397 -18.75 -17.38 -10.25
CA VAL A 397 -17.58 -16.89 -10.99
C VAL A 397 -16.80 -15.87 -10.16
N LEU A 398 -17.49 -15.00 -9.43
CA LEU A 398 -16.85 -14.02 -8.54
C LEU A 398 -16.18 -14.71 -7.35
N LEU A 399 -16.85 -15.69 -6.75
CA LEU A 399 -16.27 -16.50 -5.66
C LEU A 399 -15.05 -17.29 -6.14
N GLY A 400 -15.12 -17.89 -7.34
CA GLY A 400 -13.99 -18.57 -7.94
C GLY A 400 -12.80 -17.64 -8.21
N ALA A 401 -13.05 -16.45 -8.76
CA ALA A 401 -12.00 -15.45 -8.99
C ALA A 401 -11.37 -14.97 -7.66
N ALA A 402 -12.18 -14.70 -6.64
CA ALA A 402 -11.69 -14.34 -5.31
C ALA A 402 -10.86 -15.47 -4.66
N ALA A 403 -11.33 -16.72 -4.76
CA ALA A 403 -10.60 -17.88 -4.26
C ALA A 403 -9.25 -18.07 -4.97
N VAL A 404 -9.19 -17.82 -6.28
CA VAL A 404 -7.93 -17.84 -7.04
C VAL A 404 -6.95 -16.78 -6.52
N LEU A 405 -7.41 -15.55 -6.27
CA LEU A 405 -6.55 -14.49 -5.72
C LEU A 405 -6.02 -14.85 -4.32
N VAL A 406 -6.89 -15.37 -3.45
CA VAL A 406 -6.50 -15.83 -2.11
C VAL A 406 -5.49 -16.97 -2.20
N ALA A 407 -5.72 -17.96 -3.06
CA ALA A 407 -4.80 -19.09 -3.24
C ALA A 407 -3.44 -18.63 -3.81
N ALA A 408 -3.44 -17.70 -4.76
CA ALA A 408 -2.22 -17.15 -5.34
C ALA A 408 -1.40 -16.34 -4.34
N LEU A 409 -2.04 -15.66 -3.40
CA LEU A 409 -1.36 -14.98 -2.28
C LEU A 409 -0.91 -15.96 -1.20
N ALA A 410 -1.71 -16.98 -0.88
CA ALA A 410 -1.37 -17.97 0.14
C ALA A 410 -0.21 -18.89 -0.28
N TRP A 411 -0.06 -19.13 -1.58
CA TRP A 411 0.97 -20.03 -2.11
C TRP A 411 2.42 -19.63 -1.75
N PRO A 412 2.87 -18.37 -1.98
CA PRO A 412 4.21 -17.93 -1.60
C PRO A 412 4.35 -17.46 -0.14
N MET A 413 3.33 -17.61 0.71
CA MET A 413 3.41 -17.22 2.12
C MET A 413 4.43 -18.03 2.94
N PRO A 414 4.55 -19.36 2.78
CA PRO A 414 5.54 -20.13 3.53
C PRO A 414 6.97 -19.64 3.23
N ARG A 415 7.74 -19.39 4.27
CA ARG A 415 9.15 -18.95 4.19
C ARG A 415 10.06 -20.12 4.57
N SER A 416 10.10 -21.13 3.72
CA SER A 416 10.96 -22.30 3.96
C SER A 416 12.43 -21.92 3.87
N VAL A 417 13.28 -22.69 4.56
CA VAL A 417 14.73 -22.63 4.44
C VAL A 417 15.22 -23.87 3.71
N GLY A 418 16.22 -23.72 2.85
CA GLY A 418 16.87 -24.84 2.18
C GLY A 418 18.03 -25.41 3.00
N GLU A 419 18.52 -26.58 2.59
CA GLU A 419 19.77 -27.16 3.11
C GLU A 419 20.97 -26.46 2.46
N VAL A 420 21.29 -25.25 2.91
CA VAL A 420 22.47 -24.47 2.50
C VAL A 420 23.30 -24.13 3.72
N THR A 421 24.59 -24.44 3.66
CA THR A 421 25.57 -23.99 4.66
C THR A 421 26.41 -22.87 4.07
N ALA A 422 26.63 -21.81 4.85
CA ALA A 422 27.46 -20.68 4.47
C ALA A 422 28.65 -20.58 5.43
N ALA A 423 29.86 -20.62 4.89
CA ALA A 423 31.09 -20.30 5.62
C ALA A 423 31.52 -18.88 5.23
N MET A 424 31.27 -17.94 6.14
CA MET A 424 31.47 -16.51 5.89
C MET A 424 32.82 -16.03 6.42
N ARG A 425 33.49 -15.18 5.65
CA ARG A 425 34.67 -14.40 6.06
C ARG A 425 34.28 -12.93 5.98
N VAL A 426 34.56 -12.21 7.05
CA VAL A 426 34.22 -10.81 7.20
C VAL A 426 35.50 -10.05 7.47
N GLU A 427 35.88 -9.16 6.56
CA GLU A 427 37.13 -8.40 6.67
C GLU A 427 36.85 -6.90 6.81
N PRO A 428 37.48 -6.20 7.77
CA PRO A 428 37.29 -4.76 7.90
C PRO A 428 37.78 -4.00 6.67
N SER A 429 36.90 -3.19 6.06
CA SER A 429 37.21 -2.36 4.89
C SER A 429 37.37 -0.86 5.21
N GLY A 430 37.23 -0.51 6.49
CA GLY A 430 37.36 0.85 7.04
C GLY A 430 36.01 1.55 7.22
N ARG A 431 35.98 2.64 8.02
CA ARG A 431 34.77 3.44 8.32
C ARG A 431 33.59 2.66 8.95
N GLY A 432 33.85 1.59 9.68
CA GLY A 432 32.79 0.78 10.29
C GLY A 432 32.01 -0.05 9.26
N ALA A 433 32.66 -0.45 8.18
CA ALA A 433 32.12 -1.38 7.19
C ALA A 433 33.05 -2.60 7.04
N VAL A 434 32.49 -3.66 6.46
CA VAL A 434 33.18 -4.93 6.20
C VAL A 434 32.94 -5.41 4.78
N ASP A 435 33.96 -6.02 4.19
CA ASP A 435 33.82 -6.83 2.99
C ASP A 435 33.38 -8.24 3.40
N VAL A 436 32.36 -8.78 2.72
CA VAL A 436 31.77 -10.08 3.02
C VAL A 436 32.12 -11.05 1.92
N GLU A 437 32.89 -12.08 2.25
CA GLU A 437 33.07 -13.26 1.39
C GLU A 437 32.34 -14.46 1.99
N VAL A 438 31.74 -15.30 1.15
CA VAL A 438 31.04 -16.50 1.60
C VAL A 438 31.30 -17.68 0.67
N ASP A 439 31.69 -18.80 1.25
CA ASP A 439 31.66 -20.11 0.58
C ASP A 439 30.31 -20.78 0.92
N VAL A 440 29.47 -21.04 -0.09
CA VAL A 440 28.18 -21.72 0.08
C VAL A 440 28.28 -23.20 -0.29
N THR A 441 27.58 -24.04 0.45
CA THR A 441 27.46 -25.48 0.18
C THR A 441 25.97 -25.84 0.11
N PRO A 442 25.50 -26.44 -1.00
CA PRO A 442 26.25 -26.80 -2.21
C PRO A 442 26.73 -25.57 -3.01
N ALA A 443 27.74 -25.75 -3.85
CA ALA A 443 28.40 -24.63 -4.56
C ALA A 443 27.45 -23.90 -5.53
N ASP A 444 26.47 -24.60 -6.08
CA ASP A 444 25.41 -24.06 -6.95
C ASP A 444 24.26 -23.41 -6.17
N ALA A 445 24.37 -23.24 -4.83
CA ALA A 445 23.25 -22.74 -4.04
C ALA A 445 22.80 -21.32 -4.42
N GLY A 446 23.73 -20.49 -4.91
CA GLY A 446 23.46 -19.15 -5.42
C GLY A 446 22.95 -19.12 -6.87
N ASP A 447 23.07 -20.23 -7.60
CA ASP A 447 22.73 -20.28 -9.02
C ASP A 447 21.21 -20.19 -9.21
N GLY A 448 20.79 -19.31 -10.11
CA GLY A 448 19.37 -19.06 -10.32
C GLY A 448 18.67 -18.52 -9.08
N ALA A 449 19.41 -17.96 -8.12
CA ALA A 449 18.81 -17.19 -7.05
C ALA A 449 17.99 -16.02 -7.65
N ARG A 450 16.85 -15.76 -7.03
CA ARG A 450 16.06 -14.58 -7.33
C ARG A 450 16.85 -13.31 -6.97
N TRP A 451 17.53 -13.36 -5.83
CA TRP A 451 18.55 -12.41 -5.43
C TRP A 451 19.43 -13.03 -4.33
N PHE A 452 20.68 -12.59 -4.29
CA PHE A 452 21.67 -12.94 -3.26
C PHE A 452 22.38 -11.64 -2.88
N GLN A 453 22.15 -11.15 -1.67
CA GLN A 453 22.56 -9.81 -1.26
C GLN A 453 23.05 -9.80 0.19
N ALA A 454 24.07 -9.00 0.47
CA ALA A 454 24.37 -8.54 1.81
C ALA A 454 23.70 -7.18 2.01
N SER A 455 22.81 -7.09 2.99
CA SER A 455 22.00 -5.90 3.25
C SER A 455 22.28 -5.38 4.66
N SER A 456 22.52 -4.08 4.78
CA SER A 456 22.57 -3.37 6.05
C SER A 456 21.50 -2.29 6.08
N TRP A 457 20.75 -2.21 7.16
CA TRP A 457 19.82 -1.13 7.43
C TRP A 457 19.93 -0.74 8.90
N GLN A 458 19.27 0.35 9.30
CA GLN A 458 19.53 1.05 10.55
C GLN A 458 20.91 1.73 10.55
N GLY A 459 21.23 2.53 11.57
CA GLY A 459 22.49 3.31 11.60
C GLY A 459 22.50 4.58 10.72
N GLY A 460 21.34 5.00 10.23
CA GLY A 460 21.13 6.24 9.45
C GLY A 460 20.96 6.02 7.95
N GLU A 461 21.17 4.79 7.45
CA GLU A 461 21.10 4.49 6.01
C GLU A 461 20.57 3.08 5.69
N LEU A 462 20.36 2.83 4.39
CA LEU A 462 20.09 1.52 3.81
C LEU A 462 21.18 1.24 2.78
N ALA A 463 21.95 0.17 2.98
CA ALA A 463 22.98 -0.31 2.08
C ALA A 463 22.63 -1.72 1.57
N LEU A 464 22.71 -1.91 0.26
CA LEU A 464 22.41 -3.18 -0.40
C LEU A 464 23.58 -3.52 -1.34
N ALA A 465 24.37 -4.52 -0.97
CA ALA A 465 25.45 -5.05 -1.79
C ALA A 465 25.00 -6.36 -2.47
N GLU A 466 25.15 -6.46 -3.78
CA GLU A 466 24.92 -7.73 -4.48
C GLU A 466 26.08 -8.69 -4.19
N MET A 467 25.79 -9.99 -4.11
CA MET A 467 26.84 -11.00 -4.04
C MET A 467 27.26 -11.40 -5.45
N GLU A 468 28.55 -11.28 -5.74
CA GLU A 468 29.17 -11.65 -7.02
C GLU A 468 29.98 -12.93 -6.87
N GLU A 469 29.80 -13.89 -7.78
CA GLU A 469 30.55 -15.14 -7.75
C GLU A 469 32.00 -14.90 -8.22
N VAL A 470 32.96 -15.17 -7.34
CA VAL A 470 34.40 -15.00 -7.61
C VAL A 470 35.12 -16.33 -7.91
N ALA A 471 34.54 -17.43 -7.45
CA ALA A 471 34.92 -18.80 -7.79
C ALA A 471 33.71 -19.72 -7.55
N PRO A 472 33.67 -20.95 -8.10
CA PRO A 472 32.52 -21.85 -7.92
C PRO A 472 32.09 -22.00 -6.46
N GLY A 473 30.89 -21.52 -6.14
CA GLY A 473 30.34 -21.54 -4.77
C GLY A 473 30.96 -20.55 -3.80
N ARG A 474 31.83 -19.65 -4.26
CA ARG A 474 32.40 -18.55 -3.49
C ARG A 474 31.93 -17.21 -4.03
N TRP A 475 31.38 -16.41 -3.14
CA TRP A 475 30.77 -15.13 -3.47
C TRP A 475 31.39 -14.02 -2.63
N ALA A 476 31.51 -12.82 -3.20
CA ALA A 476 31.97 -11.62 -2.52
C ALA A 476 30.93 -10.50 -2.66
N SER A 477 30.75 -9.67 -1.63
CA SER A 477 29.91 -8.49 -1.71
C SER A 477 30.50 -7.49 -2.71
N SER A 478 29.66 -6.94 -3.60
CA SER A 478 30.07 -5.96 -4.60
C SER A 478 30.60 -4.65 -3.99
N GLU A 479 30.17 -4.34 -2.76
CA GLU A 479 30.53 -3.16 -2.00
C GLU A 479 30.63 -3.51 -0.50
N PRO A 480 31.41 -2.74 0.29
CA PRO A 480 31.43 -2.87 1.74
C PRO A 480 30.05 -2.72 2.39
N VAL A 481 29.79 -3.53 3.41
CA VAL A 481 28.53 -3.53 4.16
C VAL A 481 28.75 -2.83 5.50
N PRO A 482 27.99 -1.76 5.84
CA PRO A 482 28.05 -1.10 7.13
C PRO A 482 27.78 -2.06 8.31
N ILE A 483 28.45 -1.84 9.44
CA ILE A 483 28.31 -2.59 10.70
C ILE A 483 28.49 -1.66 11.92
N GLY A 484 28.21 -2.19 13.11
CA GLY A 484 28.42 -1.48 14.37
C GLY A 484 27.33 -0.45 14.68
N GLY A 485 27.32 0.06 15.92
CA GLY A 485 26.24 0.93 16.39
C GLY A 485 24.90 0.21 16.32
N SER A 486 23.89 0.83 15.70
CA SER A 486 22.55 0.24 15.54
C SER A 486 22.34 -0.47 14.20
N HIS A 487 23.36 -0.59 13.33
CA HIS A 487 23.20 -1.27 12.04
C HIS A 487 22.79 -2.73 12.23
N LYS A 488 21.87 -3.21 11.39
CA LYS A 488 21.51 -4.63 11.26
C LYS A 488 21.96 -5.10 9.88
N SER A 489 22.92 -6.01 9.84
CA SER A 489 23.57 -6.47 8.61
C SER A 489 23.40 -7.97 8.44
N LEU A 490 22.77 -8.38 7.35
CA LEU A 490 22.47 -9.78 7.04
C LEU A 490 22.98 -10.14 5.64
N LEU A 491 23.52 -11.35 5.52
CA LEU A 491 23.68 -12.04 4.24
C LEU A 491 22.40 -12.81 3.95
N ARG A 492 21.79 -12.61 2.79
CA ARG A 492 20.47 -13.13 2.45
C ARG A 492 20.45 -13.78 1.08
N LEU A 493 19.97 -15.02 1.02
CA LEU A 493 19.85 -15.81 -0.20
C LEU A 493 18.38 -16.19 -0.42
N HIS A 494 17.85 -15.87 -1.61
CA HIS A 494 16.49 -16.19 -2.00
C HIS A 494 16.47 -16.98 -3.30
N ARG A 495 15.93 -18.20 -3.26
CA ARG A 495 15.78 -19.06 -4.45
C ARG A 495 14.44 -19.80 -4.41
N GLY A 496 13.67 -19.72 -5.49
CA GLY A 496 12.32 -20.29 -5.53
C GLY A 496 11.44 -19.85 -4.34
N GLY A 497 10.97 -20.82 -3.55
CA GLY A 497 10.21 -20.59 -2.32
C GLY A 497 11.07 -20.39 -1.05
N GLU A 498 12.38 -20.59 -1.14
CA GLU A 498 13.29 -20.54 0.01
C GLU A 498 13.82 -19.13 0.25
N MET A 499 13.80 -18.72 1.52
CA MET A 499 14.40 -17.47 1.97
C MET A 499 15.28 -17.74 3.18
N MET A 500 16.59 -17.56 3.00
CA MET A 500 17.60 -17.83 4.00
C MET A 500 18.33 -16.54 4.36
N ALA A 501 18.70 -16.41 5.63
CA ALA A 501 19.45 -15.27 6.13
C ALA A 501 20.44 -15.73 7.20
N VAL A 502 21.63 -15.15 7.19
CA VAL A 502 22.65 -15.34 8.23
C VAL A 502 23.12 -13.94 8.67
N PRO A 503 23.21 -13.66 9.97
CA PRO A 503 23.71 -12.38 10.44
C PRO A 503 25.19 -12.19 10.09
N VAL A 504 25.51 -11.02 9.52
CA VAL A 504 26.87 -10.47 9.45
C VAL A 504 27.16 -9.69 10.72
N PHE A 505 26.23 -8.82 11.13
CA PHE A 505 26.28 -8.09 12.38
C PHE A 505 24.86 -7.82 12.87
N LEU A 506 24.60 -8.06 14.15
CA LEU A 506 23.38 -7.60 14.82
C LEU A 506 23.77 -6.95 16.14
N PRO A 507 23.24 -5.76 16.46
CA PRO A 507 23.51 -5.12 17.75
C PRO A 507 22.85 -5.92 18.87
N ASP A 508 23.24 -5.65 20.11
CA ASP A 508 22.53 -6.19 21.26
C ASP A 508 21.07 -5.70 21.29
N ASP A 509 20.15 -6.59 21.65
CA ASP A 509 18.73 -6.27 21.82
C ASP A 509 18.31 -6.60 23.26
N PRO A 510 18.55 -5.68 24.21
CA PRO A 510 18.31 -5.91 25.63
C PRO A 510 16.83 -6.11 25.96
N GLU A 511 15.91 -5.76 25.07
CA GLU A 511 14.48 -5.85 25.30
C GLU A 511 13.94 -7.28 25.14
N ILE A 512 14.51 -8.02 24.19
CA ILE A 512 14.26 -9.46 24.04
C ILE A 512 15.36 -10.31 24.69
N GLY A 513 16.37 -9.66 25.27
CA GLY A 513 17.47 -10.32 26.00
C GLY A 513 18.46 -11.02 25.08
N GLU A 514 18.59 -10.59 23.83
CA GLU A 514 19.48 -11.18 22.84
C GLU A 514 20.83 -10.42 22.79
N PRO A 515 21.97 -11.12 22.89
CA PRO A 515 23.28 -10.48 22.84
C PRO A 515 23.64 -10.04 21.40
N GLU A 516 24.59 -9.12 21.30
CA GLU A 516 25.20 -8.74 20.02
C GLU A 516 25.75 -9.97 19.28
N ILE A 517 25.52 -10.01 17.97
CA ILE A 517 26.23 -10.91 17.05
C ILE A 517 27.31 -10.08 16.36
N PRO A 518 28.59 -10.20 16.78
CA PRO A 518 29.68 -9.42 16.22
C PRO A 518 30.03 -9.90 14.80
N ALA A 519 30.65 -8.99 14.03
CA ALA A 519 31.11 -9.20 12.67
C ALA A 519 32.36 -10.08 12.57
#